data_AF-A0A973JRM1-F1
#
_entry.id   AF-A0A973JRM1-F1
#
_cell.length_a   1.000
_cell.length_b   1.000
_cell.length_c   1.000
_cell.angle_alpha   90.00
_cell.angle_beta   90.00
_cell.angle_gamma   90.00
#
_symmetry.space_group_name_H-M   'P 1'
#
loop_
_entity.id
_entity.type
_entity.pdbx_description
1 polymer ?
#
loop_
_entity_poly.entity_id
_entity_poly.type
_entity_poly.pdbx_seq_one_letter_code
_entity_poly.pdbx_strand_id
1 'polypeptide(L)'
;MNKWVGKILIILLIFLCTSCKNDEINTIEYNRDFINEYKDEIKLLFGEINVINKERVSETFYGYTITQTIQYDVWDIEYKNSYQELKYIQLKNRYDFISSLSEIILNEITVQVIKVLNIDIPLSVYYENAPENIDTIKDIDSRYYPVNLSIDNLPADFLIIVSPYEDKVDDFKDSINYMIGKINNSNIKNVLLLEGNEAIQMDHGVLVIDGEVKYEKISVEDALKWIESNR
;
A
#
# COMPACT_ATOMS: atom_id res chain seq x y z
N MET A 1 -0.03 -56.91 17.85
CA MET A 1 -0.80 -55.66 17.96
C MET A 1 -2.29 -56.00 18.01
N ASN A 2 -2.97 -55.68 19.12
CA ASN A 2 -4.39 -56.02 19.29
C ASN A 2 -5.23 -55.33 18.20
N LYS A 3 -6.07 -56.11 17.52
CA LYS A 3 -7.02 -55.65 16.46
C LYS A 3 -7.88 -54.45 16.86
N TRP A 4 -7.93 -54.13 18.15
CA TRP A 4 -8.60 -52.98 18.76
C TRP A 4 -7.91 -51.64 18.49
N VAL A 5 -6.57 -51.59 18.47
CA VAL A 5 -5.83 -50.33 18.26
C VAL A 5 -6.02 -49.81 16.83
N GLY A 6 -6.04 -50.72 15.84
CA GLY A 6 -6.31 -50.36 14.45
C GLY A 6 -7.73 -49.84 14.22
N LYS A 7 -8.73 -50.35 14.96
CA LYS A 7 -10.11 -49.85 14.87
C LYS A 7 -10.27 -48.45 15.46
N ILE A 8 -9.60 -48.16 16.59
CA ILE A 8 -9.60 -46.82 17.17
C ILE A 8 -8.94 -45.82 16.21
N LEU A 9 -7.82 -46.20 15.59
CA LEU A 9 -7.12 -45.35 14.62
C LEU A 9 -8.00 -45.01 13.39
N ILE A 10 -8.74 -45.98 12.88
CA ILE A 10 -9.69 -45.78 11.76
C ILE A 10 -10.84 -44.85 12.17
N ILE A 11 -11.39 -45.03 13.37
CA ILE A 11 -12.46 -44.15 13.88
C ILE A 11 -11.93 -42.72 14.07
N LEU A 12 -10.69 -42.56 14.56
CA LEU A 12 -10.04 -41.25 14.71
C LEU A 12 -9.77 -40.58 13.37
N LEU A 13 -9.32 -41.35 12.36
CA LEU A 13 -9.15 -40.88 10.98
C LEU A 13 -10.47 -40.47 10.34
N ILE A 14 -11.54 -41.24 10.55
CA ILE A 14 -12.88 -40.87 10.07
C ILE A 14 -13.35 -39.60 10.78
N PHE A 15 -13.16 -39.48 12.09
CA PHE A 15 -13.55 -38.29 12.86
C PHE A 15 -12.76 -37.04 12.45
N LEU A 16 -11.46 -37.17 12.20
CA LEU A 16 -10.61 -36.12 11.62
C LEU A 16 -11.10 -35.73 10.22
N CYS A 17 -11.37 -36.70 9.34
CA CYS A 17 -11.89 -36.45 7.99
C CYS A 17 -13.30 -35.85 7.97
N THR A 18 -14.17 -36.16 8.95
CA THR A 18 -15.50 -35.54 9.07
C THR A 18 -15.44 -34.16 9.73
N SER A 19 -14.45 -33.91 10.59
CA SER A 19 -14.22 -32.58 11.18
C SER A 19 -13.65 -31.60 10.16
N CYS A 20 -12.96 -32.10 9.12
CA CYS A 20 -12.54 -31.30 7.96
C CYS A 20 -13.66 -30.97 6.96
N LYS A 21 -14.94 -31.27 7.24
CA LYS A 21 -15.99 -31.28 6.20
C LYS A 21 -17.15 -30.30 6.34
N ASN A 22 -17.07 -29.33 7.25
CA ASN A 22 -18.05 -28.25 7.34
C ASN A 22 -17.37 -26.88 7.28
N ASP A 23 -16.49 -26.65 6.30
CA ASP A 23 -16.15 -25.28 5.94
C ASP A 23 -17.41 -24.65 5.34
N GLU A 24 -18.05 -23.75 6.08
CA GLU A 24 -19.13 -22.93 5.54
C GLU A 24 -18.53 -22.03 4.45
N ILE A 25 -18.90 -22.30 3.20
CA ILE A 25 -18.52 -21.45 2.07
C ILE A 25 -19.44 -20.24 2.08
N ASN A 26 -18.93 -19.11 2.57
CA ASN A 26 -19.64 -17.85 2.54
C ASN A 26 -19.20 -17.04 1.32
N THR A 27 -20.16 -16.63 0.49
CA THR A 27 -19.92 -15.69 -0.62
C THR A 27 -20.43 -14.32 -0.22
N ILE A 28 -19.54 -13.32 -0.22
CA ILE A 28 -19.92 -11.91 -0.08
C ILE A 28 -19.84 -11.26 -1.45
N GLU A 29 -20.92 -10.59 -1.86
CA GLU A 29 -21.03 -9.91 -3.14
C GLU A 29 -21.21 -8.40 -2.94
N TYR A 30 -20.27 -7.62 -3.46
CA TYR A 30 -20.29 -6.16 -3.52
C TYR A 30 -20.69 -5.71 -4.92
N ASN A 31 -21.96 -5.40 -5.16
CA ASN A 31 -22.51 -5.08 -6.48
C ASN A 31 -23.01 -3.63 -6.61
N ARG A 32 -22.56 -2.74 -5.73
CA ARG A 32 -22.93 -1.31 -5.76
C ARG A 32 -22.24 -0.61 -6.92
N ASP A 33 -22.98 0.29 -7.58
CA ASP A 33 -22.45 1.19 -8.59
C ASP A 33 -21.68 2.35 -7.93
N PHE A 34 -20.50 2.01 -7.44
CA PHE A 34 -19.62 2.83 -6.64
C PHE A 34 -19.28 4.17 -7.30
N ILE A 35 -19.07 4.17 -8.62
CA ILE A 35 -18.74 5.38 -9.38
C ILE A 35 -19.89 6.38 -9.37
N ASN A 36 -21.13 5.89 -9.47
CA ASN A 36 -22.30 6.77 -9.46
C ASN A 36 -22.70 7.18 -8.04
N GLU A 37 -22.53 6.30 -7.04
CA GLU A 37 -22.82 6.57 -5.63
C GLU A 37 -21.93 7.69 -5.06
N TYR A 38 -20.63 7.67 -5.37
CA TYR A 38 -19.62 8.63 -4.86
C TYR A 38 -19.14 9.62 -5.93
N LYS A 39 -20.01 9.96 -6.88
CA LYS A 39 -19.62 10.74 -8.06
C LYS A 39 -19.00 12.10 -7.71
N ASP A 40 -19.56 12.80 -6.74
CA ASP A 40 -19.11 14.15 -6.37
C ASP A 40 -17.77 14.09 -5.63
N GLU A 41 -17.62 13.11 -4.74
CA GLU A 41 -16.40 12.78 -4.02
C GLU A 41 -15.26 12.37 -4.96
N ILE A 42 -15.53 11.48 -5.91
CA ILE A 42 -14.59 11.07 -6.95
C ILE A 42 -14.19 12.28 -7.80
N LYS A 43 -15.16 13.12 -8.19
CA LYS A 43 -14.88 14.34 -8.96
C LYS A 43 -14.00 15.32 -8.19
N LEU A 44 -14.17 15.43 -6.87
CA LEU A 44 -13.33 16.29 -6.04
C LEU A 44 -11.88 15.78 -5.99
N LEU A 45 -11.69 14.47 -5.84
CA LEU A 45 -10.37 13.85 -5.67
C LEU A 45 -9.58 13.72 -6.96
N PHE A 46 -10.25 13.42 -8.07
CA PHE A 46 -9.62 13.08 -9.34
C PHE A 46 -9.92 14.08 -10.46
N GLY A 47 -10.86 15.02 -10.25
CA GLY A 47 -11.33 15.92 -11.29
C GLY A 47 -12.26 15.22 -12.29
N GLU A 48 -12.14 15.59 -13.56
CA GLU A 48 -12.83 14.85 -14.62
C GLU A 48 -12.16 13.50 -14.84
N ILE A 49 -12.95 12.43 -14.76
CA ILE A 49 -12.49 11.05 -14.89
C ILE A 49 -13.06 10.37 -16.13
N ASN A 50 -12.32 9.38 -16.64
CA ASN A 50 -12.79 8.46 -17.67
C ASN A 50 -12.62 7.02 -17.18
N VAL A 51 -13.71 6.26 -17.16
CA VAL A 51 -13.66 4.83 -16.81
C VAL A 51 -13.26 4.06 -18.07
N ILE A 52 -12.07 3.48 -18.06
CA ILE A 52 -11.53 2.75 -19.21
C ILE A 52 -12.03 1.31 -19.22
N ASN A 53 -12.09 0.72 -18.02
CA ASN A 53 -12.45 -0.67 -17.86
C ASN A 53 -13.23 -0.86 -16.55
N LYS A 54 -14.10 -1.87 -16.55
CA LYS A 54 -14.80 -2.36 -15.37
C LYS A 54 -14.73 -3.88 -15.40
N GLU A 55 -14.12 -4.46 -14.39
CA GLU A 55 -14.02 -5.91 -14.25
C GLU A 55 -14.64 -6.40 -12.94
N ARG A 56 -15.12 -7.64 -12.96
CA ARG A 56 -15.62 -8.35 -11.78
C ARG A 56 -14.51 -9.26 -11.27
N VAL A 57 -14.01 -8.99 -10.07
CA VAL A 57 -12.95 -9.78 -9.43
C VAL A 57 -13.56 -10.70 -8.37
N SER A 58 -13.01 -11.91 -8.24
CA SER A 58 -13.38 -12.88 -7.22
C SER A 58 -12.14 -13.32 -6.46
N GLU A 59 -12.09 -13.05 -5.16
CA GLU A 59 -10.99 -13.44 -4.28
C GLU A 59 -11.48 -14.48 -3.28
N THR A 60 -10.76 -15.59 -3.16
CA THR A 60 -11.07 -16.64 -2.17
C THR A 60 -10.02 -16.66 -1.08
N PHE A 61 -10.48 -16.46 0.16
CA PHE A 61 -9.68 -16.55 1.38
C PHE A 61 -9.95 -17.88 2.04
N TYR A 62 -8.89 -18.65 2.28
CA TYR A 62 -8.95 -19.93 2.96
C TYR A 62 -8.55 -19.74 4.43
N GLY A 63 -9.54 -19.74 5.32
CA GLY A 63 -9.33 -19.83 6.76
C GLY A 63 -9.35 -21.29 7.23
N TYR A 64 -8.98 -21.51 8.50
CA TYR A 64 -8.93 -22.84 9.09
C TYR A 64 -10.33 -23.49 9.27
N THR A 65 -11.39 -22.69 9.36
CA THR A 65 -12.77 -23.13 9.57
C THR A 65 -13.79 -22.50 8.62
N ILE A 66 -13.36 -21.54 7.79
CA ILE A 66 -14.20 -20.79 6.85
C ILE A 66 -13.41 -20.59 5.57
N THR A 67 -14.02 -20.95 4.44
CA THR A 67 -13.58 -20.47 3.14
C THR A 67 -14.51 -19.35 2.72
N GLN A 68 -13.97 -18.16 2.51
CA GLN A 68 -14.76 -16.99 2.15
C GLN A 68 -14.40 -16.55 0.73
N THR A 69 -15.41 -16.45 -0.14
CA THR A 69 -15.23 -15.86 -1.47
C THR A 69 -15.84 -14.47 -1.49
N ILE A 70 -15.06 -13.48 -1.89
CA ILE A 70 -15.50 -12.08 -2.01
C ILE A 70 -15.51 -11.73 -3.49
N GLN A 71 -16.65 -11.28 -3.98
CA GLN A 71 -16.82 -10.77 -5.34
C GLN A 71 -17.08 -9.28 -5.32
N TYR A 72 -16.31 -8.53 -6.09
CA TYR A 72 -16.35 -7.08 -6.10
C TYR A 72 -15.97 -6.55 -7.49
N ASP A 73 -16.37 -5.32 -7.78
CA ASP A 73 -16.05 -4.63 -9.03
C ASP A 73 -14.76 -3.81 -8.86
N VAL A 74 -13.95 -3.80 -9.91
CA VAL A 74 -12.76 -2.96 -10.04
C VAL A 74 -12.94 -2.08 -11.26
N TRP A 75 -12.66 -0.78 -11.09
CA TRP A 75 -12.70 0.21 -12.15
C TRP A 75 -11.31 0.75 -12.40
N ASP A 76 -10.86 0.63 -13.64
CA ASP A 76 -9.65 1.31 -14.10
C ASP A 76 -10.05 2.70 -14.57
N ILE A 77 -9.52 3.71 -13.91
CA ILE A 77 -9.87 5.11 -14.13
C ILE A 77 -8.66 5.87 -14.64
N GLU A 78 -8.91 6.64 -15.68
CA GLU A 78 -7.99 7.65 -16.18
C GLU A 78 -8.43 9.04 -15.71
N TYR A 79 -7.47 9.82 -15.23
CA TYR A 79 -7.69 11.20 -14.82
C TYR A 79 -6.46 12.06 -15.15
N LYS A 80 -6.63 13.38 -15.07
CA LYS A 80 -5.52 14.33 -15.23
C LYS A 80 -5.20 14.98 -13.91
N ASN A 81 -3.93 14.99 -13.52
CA ASN A 81 -3.50 15.75 -12.36
C ASN A 81 -3.44 17.27 -12.65
N SER A 82 -3.03 18.05 -11.65
CA SER A 82 -2.90 19.50 -11.67
C SER A 82 -1.91 19.98 -12.72
N TYR A 83 -0.93 19.13 -13.08
CA TYR A 83 0.05 19.36 -14.13
C TYR A 83 -0.43 18.93 -15.53
N GLN A 84 -1.70 18.53 -15.69
CA GLN A 84 -2.26 17.99 -16.93
C GLN A 84 -1.63 16.68 -17.40
N GLU A 85 -0.91 15.97 -16.53
CA GLU A 85 -0.41 14.64 -16.83
C GLU A 85 -1.52 13.61 -16.69
N LEU A 86 -1.55 12.66 -17.63
CA LEU A 86 -2.45 11.52 -17.60
C LEU A 86 -2.01 10.53 -16.52
N LYS A 87 -2.95 10.13 -15.66
CA LYS A 87 -2.75 9.19 -14.55
C LYS A 87 -3.79 8.09 -14.59
N TYR A 88 -3.44 6.95 -13.97
CA TYR A 88 -4.24 5.75 -13.95
C TYR A 88 -4.32 5.21 -12.53
N ILE A 89 -5.54 4.91 -12.08
CA ILE A 89 -5.77 4.32 -10.78
C ILE A 89 -6.85 3.23 -10.85
N GLN A 90 -6.76 2.26 -9.96
CA GLN A 90 -7.79 1.25 -9.76
C GLN A 90 -8.63 1.58 -8.53
N LEU A 91 -9.94 1.76 -8.71
CA LEU A 91 -10.88 1.83 -7.58
C LEU A 91 -11.56 0.47 -7.40
N LYS A 92 -11.65 0.00 -6.16
CA LYS A 92 -12.22 -1.30 -5.79
C LYS A 92 -13.40 -1.07 -4.83
N ASN A 93 -14.58 -1.64 -5.09
CA ASN A 93 -15.73 -1.51 -4.17
C ASN A 93 -15.78 -2.60 -3.08
N ARG A 94 -14.64 -3.22 -2.77
CA ARG A 94 -14.52 -4.21 -1.68
C ARG A 94 -14.77 -3.58 -0.31
N TYR A 95 -14.62 -2.26 -0.20
CA TYR A 95 -14.86 -1.44 0.99
C TYR A 95 -15.69 -0.21 0.61
N ASP A 96 -16.20 0.53 1.59
CA ASP A 96 -16.78 1.85 1.29
C ASP A 96 -15.70 2.84 0.83
N PHE A 97 -16.07 3.81 -0.01
CA PHE A 97 -15.10 4.70 -0.67
C PHE A 97 -14.27 5.50 0.32
N ILE A 98 -14.92 5.93 1.40
CA ILE A 98 -14.31 6.75 2.45
C ILE A 98 -13.22 5.96 3.18
N SER A 99 -13.52 4.72 3.57
CA SER A 99 -12.56 3.79 4.19
C SER A 99 -11.36 3.47 3.28
N SER A 100 -11.51 3.59 1.96
CA SER A 100 -10.42 3.37 0.99
C SER A 100 -9.61 4.61 0.64
N LEU A 101 -9.96 5.80 1.14
CA LEU A 101 -9.29 7.05 0.74
C LEU A 101 -7.80 7.07 1.04
N SER A 102 -7.41 6.60 2.23
CA SER A 102 -6.00 6.52 2.62
C SER A 102 -5.22 5.60 1.68
N GLU A 103 -5.76 4.42 1.38
CA GLU A 103 -5.13 3.47 0.45
C GLU A 103 -4.95 4.07 -0.95
N ILE A 104 -5.98 4.75 -1.46
CA ILE A 104 -5.96 5.45 -2.75
C ILE A 104 -4.85 6.50 -2.80
N ILE A 105 -4.77 7.36 -1.79
CA ILE A 105 -3.76 8.43 -1.73
C ILE A 105 -2.35 7.83 -1.65
N LEU A 106 -2.14 6.85 -0.76
CA LEU A 106 -0.85 6.22 -0.56
C LEU A 106 -0.38 5.47 -1.82
N ASN A 107 -1.29 4.79 -2.52
CA ASN A 107 -0.96 4.14 -3.79
C ASN A 107 -0.46 5.15 -4.83
N GLU A 108 -1.10 6.32 -4.92
CA GLU A 108 -0.63 7.34 -5.86
C GLU A 108 0.69 7.98 -5.47
N ILE A 109 0.93 8.16 -4.17
CA ILE A 109 2.26 8.57 -3.68
C ILE A 109 3.30 7.50 -4.07
N THR A 110 2.99 6.22 -3.91
CA THR A 110 3.92 5.11 -4.22
C THR A 110 4.33 5.12 -5.67
N VAL A 111 3.37 5.26 -6.59
CA VAL A 111 3.64 5.34 -8.03
C VAL A 111 4.54 6.53 -8.35
N GLN A 112 4.30 7.70 -7.73
CA GLN A 112 5.15 8.87 -7.92
C GLN A 112 6.57 8.67 -7.37
N VAL A 113 6.71 8.12 -6.16
CA VAL A 113 8.01 7.81 -5.54
C VAL A 113 8.82 6.90 -6.46
N ILE A 114 8.24 5.77 -6.89
CA ILE A 114 8.93 4.80 -7.76
C ILE A 114 9.34 5.46 -9.08
N LYS A 115 8.44 6.24 -9.70
CA LYS A 115 8.74 6.96 -10.95
C LYS A 115 9.88 7.96 -10.78
N VAL A 116 9.95 8.67 -9.65
CA VAL A 116 11.01 9.65 -9.37
C VAL A 116 12.35 8.97 -9.11
N LEU A 117 12.36 7.92 -8.29
CA LEU A 117 13.57 7.14 -8.01
C LEU A 117 14.10 6.51 -9.30
N ASN A 118 13.21 6.16 -10.24
CA ASN A 118 13.53 5.67 -11.59
C ASN A 118 14.66 4.64 -11.57
N ILE A 119 14.43 3.59 -10.80
CA ILE A 119 15.40 2.54 -10.55
C ILE A 119 14.82 1.19 -10.96
N ASP A 120 15.67 0.38 -11.61
CA ASP A 120 15.30 -0.95 -12.13
C ASP A 120 15.52 -2.04 -11.07
N ILE A 121 15.10 -1.74 -9.84
CA ILE A 121 15.17 -2.64 -8.70
C ILE A 121 13.78 -2.67 -8.06
N PRO A 122 13.21 -3.86 -7.80
CA PRO A 122 11.99 -3.98 -7.00
C PRO A 122 12.17 -3.38 -5.60
N LEU A 123 11.30 -2.44 -5.24
CA LEU A 123 11.30 -1.75 -3.95
C LEU A 123 9.95 -1.91 -3.26
N SER A 124 9.98 -1.98 -1.93
CA SER A 124 8.84 -1.69 -1.07
C SER A 124 8.86 -0.22 -0.68
N VAL A 125 7.69 0.41 -0.67
CA VAL A 125 7.50 1.76 -0.13
C VAL A 125 6.47 1.70 0.99
N TYR A 126 6.85 2.20 2.16
CA TYR A 126 6.00 2.33 3.34
C TYR A 126 5.91 3.79 3.78
N TYR A 127 4.92 4.07 4.62
CA TYR A 127 4.62 5.41 5.07
C TYR A 127 4.41 5.40 6.57
N GLU A 128 5.04 6.34 7.25
CA GLU A 128 4.75 6.66 8.64
C GLU A 128 4.08 8.04 8.72
N ASN A 129 3.17 8.22 9.68
CA ASN A 129 2.30 9.39 9.79
C ASN A 129 1.43 9.64 8.55
N ALA A 130 1.04 8.56 7.86
CA ALA A 130 0.07 8.62 6.79
C ALA A 130 -1.30 9.11 7.31
N PRO A 131 -2.14 9.72 6.47
CA PRO A 131 -3.50 10.05 6.87
C PRO A 131 -4.28 8.76 7.10
N GLU A 132 -4.35 8.32 8.35
CA GLU A 132 -5.14 7.17 8.80
C GLU A 132 -6.48 7.64 9.36
N ASN A 133 -7.54 6.83 9.19
CA ASN A 133 -8.88 7.09 9.73
C ASN A 133 -9.55 8.36 9.16
N ILE A 134 -9.69 8.41 7.84
CA ILE A 134 -10.40 9.49 7.15
C ILE A 134 -11.90 9.21 7.22
N ASP A 135 -12.65 10.03 7.96
CA ASP A 135 -14.11 9.90 8.11
C ASP A 135 -14.86 10.58 6.95
N THR A 136 -14.28 11.61 6.35
CA THR A 136 -14.80 12.25 5.14
C THR A 136 -13.68 12.89 4.32
N ILE A 137 -13.92 13.07 3.02
CA ILE A 137 -12.98 13.76 2.11
C ILE A 137 -12.66 15.18 2.58
N LYS A 138 -13.56 15.82 3.31
CA LYS A 138 -13.35 17.18 3.85
C LYS A 138 -12.26 17.24 4.91
N ASP A 139 -11.89 16.11 5.51
CA ASP A 139 -10.83 16.03 6.52
C ASP A 139 -9.43 16.01 5.88
N ILE A 140 -9.38 15.76 4.57
CA ILE A 140 -8.14 15.74 3.79
C ILE A 140 -7.90 17.16 3.24
N ASP A 141 -6.71 17.72 3.51
CA ASP A 141 -6.25 18.94 2.83
C ASP A 141 -6.22 18.70 1.31
N SER A 142 -6.82 19.61 0.55
CA SER A 142 -6.94 19.53 -0.91
C SER A 142 -5.63 19.33 -1.67
N ARG A 143 -4.48 19.67 -1.07
CA ARG A 143 -3.15 19.41 -1.64
C ARG A 143 -2.80 17.92 -1.70
N TYR A 144 -3.48 17.09 -0.89
CA TYR A 144 -3.32 15.64 -0.86
C TYR A 144 -4.34 14.91 -1.73
N TYR A 145 -5.24 15.63 -2.40
CA TYR A 145 -6.12 15.01 -3.39
C TYR A 145 -5.26 14.48 -4.54
N PRO A 146 -5.50 13.26 -5.05
CA PRO A 146 -4.72 12.69 -6.17
C PRO A 146 -4.57 13.64 -7.37
N VAL A 147 -5.62 14.41 -7.68
CA VAL A 147 -5.58 15.44 -8.73
C VAL A 147 -4.56 16.55 -8.45
N ASN A 148 -4.32 16.92 -7.20
CA ASN A 148 -3.39 18.00 -6.83
C ASN A 148 -2.06 17.49 -6.27
N LEU A 149 -1.97 16.19 -5.98
CA LEU A 149 -0.88 15.58 -5.25
C LEU A 149 0.43 15.74 -6.01
N SER A 150 1.40 16.32 -5.31
CA SER A 150 2.79 16.40 -5.75
C SER A 150 3.69 15.97 -4.61
N ILE A 151 4.68 15.15 -4.93
CA ILE A 151 5.58 14.52 -3.95
C ILE A 151 6.42 15.54 -3.15
N ASP A 152 6.69 16.72 -3.72
CA ASP A 152 7.38 17.84 -3.07
C ASP A 152 6.48 18.61 -2.06
N ASN A 153 5.17 18.38 -2.11
CA ASN A 153 4.17 19.04 -1.28
C ASN A 153 3.64 18.16 -0.13
N LEU A 154 4.27 17.01 0.11
CA LEU A 154 3.91 16.14 1.23
C LEU A 154 4.09 16.86 2.58
N PRO A 155 3.33 16.46 3.62
CA PRO A 155 3.44 17.02 4.97
C PRO A 155 4.88 16.96 5.48
N ALA A 156 5.27 17.93 6.31
CA ALA A 156 6.62 17.99 6.87
C ALA A 156 6.95 16.81 7.80
N ASP A 157 5.93 16.17 8.37
CA ASP A 157 6.01 15.00 9.25
C ASP A 157 5.76 13.66 8.54
N PHE A 158 5.47 13.68 7.24
CA PHE A 158 5.22 12.47 6.45
C PHE A 158 6.55 11.82 6.08
N LEU A 159 6.81 10.62 6.58
CA LEU A 159 8.05 9.89 6.33
C LEU A 159 7.81 8.77 5.31
N ILE A 160 8.53 8.85 4.19
CA ILE A 160 8.54 7.81 3.15
C ILE A 160 9.68 6.86 3.47
N ILE A 161 9.35 5.59 3.67
CA ILE A 161 10.33 4.54 3.94
C ILE A 161 10.47 3.71 2.67
N VAL A 162 11.69 3.55 2.19
CA VAL A 162 11.98 2.76 1.00
C VAL A 162 12.90 1.63 1.40
N SER A 163 12.52 0.38 1.10
CA SER A 163 13.37 -0.78 1.31
C SER A 163 13.44 -1.66 0.07
N PRO A 164 14.58 -2.34 -0.15
CA PRO A 164 14.65 -3.36 -1.19
C PRO A 164 13.93 -4.64 -0.79
N TYR A 165 13.58 -5.44 -1.79
CA TYR A 165 13.24 -6.84 -1.56
C TYR A 165 14.49 -7.62 -1.12
N GLU A 166 14.29 -8.78 -0.47
CA GLU A 166 15.36 -9.51 0.22
C GLU A 166 16.51 -9.91 -0.73
N ASP A 167 16.17 -10.30 -1.95
CA ASP A 167 17.12 -10.68 -2.99
C ASP A 167 17.79 -9.48 -3.68
N LYS A 168 17.46 -8.26 -3.27
CA LYS A 168 17.87 -6.97 -3.90
C LYS A 168 18.67 -6.05 -3.00
N VAL A 169 19.07 -6.52 -1.82
CA VAL A 169 19.85 -5.74 -0.84
C VAL A 169 21.13 -5.17 -1.44
N ASP A 170 21.91 -5.97 -2.17
CA ASP A 170 23.20 -5.52 -2.72
C ASP A 170 23.00 -4.54 -3.88
N ASP A 171 22.08 -4.84 -4.81
CA ASP A 171 21.69 -3.92 -5.90
C ASP A 171 21.22 -2.56 -5.33
N PHE A 172 20.49 -2.59 -4.22
CA PHE A 172 20.02 -1.39 -3.53
C PHE A 172 21.17 -0.58 -2.93
N LYS A 173 22.11 -1.22 -2.23
CA LYS A 173 23.30 -0.54 -1.67
C LYS A 173 24.11 0.17 -2.75
N ASP A 174 24.31 -0.48 -3.90
CA ASP A 174 25.04 0.10 -5.03
C ASP A 174 24.33 1.32 -5.64
N SER A 175 23.03 1.43 -5.45
CA SER A 175 22.19 2.47 -6.07
C SER A 175 21.75 3.58 -5.12
N ILE A 176 22.05 3.50 -3.82
CA ILE A 176 21.65 4.51 -2.82
C ILE A 176 22.09 5.92 -3.22
N ASN A 177 23.33 6.10 -3.65
CA ASN A 177 23.82 7.42 -4.07
C ASN A 177 23.05 7.98 -5.28
N TYR A 178 22.65 7.11 -6.20
CA TYR A 178 21.81 7.49 -7.33
C TYR A 178 20.41 7.90 -6.85
N MET A 179 19.81 7.14 -5.93
CA MET A 179 18.50 7.45 -5.34
C MET A 179 18.52 8.76 -4.56
N ILE A 180 19.55 9.01 -3.74
CA ILE A 180 19.75 10.30 -3.05
C ILE A 180 19.80 11.45 -4.07
N GLY A 181 20.53 11.27 -5.17
CA GLY A 181 20.57 12.25 -6.27
C GLY A 181 19.19 12.52 -6.88
N LYS A 182 18.33 11.50 -7.02
CA LYS A 182 16.96 11.66 -7.53
C LYS A 182 16.03 12.35 -6.54
N ILE A 183 16.15 11.99 -5.26
CA ILE A 183 15.44 12.60 -4.14
C ILE A 183 15.74 14.10 -4.08
N ASN A 184 17.01 14.47 -4.19
CA ASN A 184 17.46 15.86 -4.24
C ASN A 184 16.92 16.61 -5.45
N ASN A 185 17.13 16.08 -6.67
CA ASN A 185 16.65 16.74 -7.90
C ASN A 185 15.12 16.95 -7.93
N SER A 186 14.36 16.14 -7.20
CA SER A 186 12.90 16.18 -7.16
C SER A 186 12.34 16.77 -5.86
N ASN A 187 13.20 17.26 -4.97
CA ASN A 187 12.86 17.84 -3.67
C ASN A 187 11.89 16.97 -2.83
N ILE A 188 12.12 15.66 -2.76
CA ILE A 188 11.31 14.80 -1.88
C ILE A 188 11.77 15.06 -0.43
N LYS A 189 10.82 15.42 0.42
CA LYS A 189 11.12 15.99 1.75
C LYS A 189 11.68 15.01 2.75
N ASN A 190 11.04 13.88 3.03
CA ASN A 190 11.50 12.98 4.09
C ASN A 190 11.53 11.55 3.58
N VAL A 191 12.73 11.06 3.24
CA VAL A 191 12.92 9.70 2.75
C VAL A 191 13.92 8.98 3.63
N LEU A 192 13.52 7.83 4.15
CA LEU A 192 14.41 6.89 4.82
C LEU A 192 14.68 5.71 3.88
N LEU A 193 15.90 5.64 3.36
CA LEU A 193 16.38 4.51 2.55
C LEU A 193 16.90 3.45 3.51
N LEU A 194 16.14 2.38 3.74
CA LEU A 194 16.53 1.34 4.69
C LEU A 194 17.64 0.45 4.12
N GLU A 195 18.66 0.25 4.94
CA GLU A 195 19.78 -0.64 4.66
C GLU A 195 19.74 -1.82 5.66
N GLY A 196 19.59 -3.03 5.14
CA GLY A 196 19.55 -4.25 5.95
C GLY A 196 20.36 -5.37 5.32
N ASN A 197 20.42 -6.50 6.03
CA ASN A 197 20.87 -7.78 5.46
C ASN A 197 19.69 -8.69 5.10
N GLU A 198 18.48 -8.37 5.58
CA GLU A 198 17.21 -9.04 5.27
C GLU A 198 16.11 -7.96 5.12
N ALA A 199 15.12 -8.15 4.23
CA ALA A 199 14.12 -7.12 3.87
C ALA A 199 13.20 -6.66 5.02
N ILE A 200 13.13 -7.44 6.11
CA ILE A 200 12.18 -7.23 7.23
C ILE A 200 12.92 -6.96 8.56
N GLN A 201 14.23 -7.23 8.63
CA GLN A 201 15.11 -6.86 9.75
C GLN A 201 16.17 -5.88 9.24
N MET A 202 15.75 -4.62 9.05
CA MET A 202 16.68 -3.57 8.63
C MET A 202 17.19 -2.82 9.87
N ASP A 203 18.49 -2.94 10.13
CA ASP A 203 19.15 -2.42 11.35
C ASP A 203 19.26 -0.89 11.37
N HIS A 204 19.18 -0.24 10.20
CA HIS A 204 19.33 1.20 10.02
C HIS A 204 18.89 1.65 8.62
N GLY A 205 18.86 2.96 8.38
CA GLY A 205 18.76 3.54 7.05
C GLY A 205 19.49 4.88 6.94
N VAL A 206 19.49 5.40 5.71
CA VAL A 206 19.97 6.73 5.35
C VAL A 206 18.76 7.67 5.33
N LEU A 207 18.73 8.63 6.26
CA LEU A 207 17.68 9.65 6.30
C LEU A 207 18.07 10.82 5.42
N VAL A 208 17.25 11.07 4.41
CA VAL A 208 17.37 12.17 3.48
C VAL A 208 16.23 13.16 3.76
N ILE A 209 16.59 14.39 4.13
CA ILE A 209 15.64 15.48 4.37
C ILE A 209 15.89 16.60 3.36
N ASP A 210 14.85 16.99 2.62
CA ASP A 210 14.89 18.03 1.58
C ASP A 210 16.04 17.81 0.57
N GLY A 211 16.28 16.54 0.19
CA GLY A 211 17.37 16.20 -0.72
C GLY A 211 18.76 16.10 -0.09
N GLU A 212 18.91 16.36 1.22
CA GLU A 212 20.17 16.30 1.94
C GLU A 212 20.24 15.09 2.88
N VAL A 213 21.35 14.35 2.85
CA VAL A 213 21.59 13.29 3.83
C VAL A 213 21.81 13.93 5.21
N LYS A 214 20.89 13.68 6.14
CA LYS A 214 21.01 14.12 7.54
C LYS A 214 21.67 13.06 8.42
N TYR A 215 21.40 11.79 8.13
CA TYR A 215 22.00 10.65 8.83
C TYR A 215 22.30 9.52 7.84
N GLU A 216 23.49 8.94 7.96
CA GLU A 216 23.90 7.75 7.19
C GLU A 216 23.51 6.44 7.89
N LYS A 217 23.18 6.50 9.19
CA LYS A 217 22.80 5.33 10.00
C LYS A 217 21.83 5.73 11.11
N ILE A 218 20.54 5.56 10.87
CA ILE A 218 19.47 5.87 11.83
C ILE A 218 18.36 4.81 11.80
N SER A 219 17.72 4.55 12.94
CA SER A 219 16.54 3.67 13.00
C SER A 219 15.28 4.39 12.53
N VAL A 220 14.20 3.65 12.20
CA VAL A 220 12.90 4.26 11.86
C VAL A 220 12.37 5.12 13.02
N GLU A 221 12.44 4.59 14.25
CA GLU A 221 11.96 5.29 15.45
C GLU A 221 12.74 6.60 15.71
N ASP A 222 14.07 6.57 15.55
CA ASP A 222 14.90 7.75 15.74
C ASP A 222 14.70 8.77 14.61
N ALA A 223 14.46 8.31 13.37
CA ALA A 223 14.12 9.19 12.26
C ALA A 223 12.80 9.94 12.52
N LEU A 224 11.78 9.23 13.02
CA LEU A 224 10.50 9.85 13.40
C LEU A 224 10.69 10.86 14.53
N LYS A 225 11.39 10.49 15.62
CA LYS A 225 11.72 11.41 16.71
C LYS A 225 12.45 12.66 16.24
N TRP A 226 13.36 12.50 15.27
CA TRP A 226 14.09 13.63 14.69
C TRP A 226 13.13 14.56 13.94
N ILE A 227 12.26 14.02 13.09
CA ILE A 227 11.27 14.79 12.33
C ILE A 227 10.34 15.55 13.28
N GLU A 228 9.82 14.89 14.31
CA GLU A 228 8.96 15.50 15.33
C GLU A 228 9.68 16.62 16.11
N SER A 229 10.97 16.44 16.42
CA SER A 229 11.75 17.40 17.20
C SER A 229 12.22 18.62 16.41
N ASN A 230 12.24 18.54 15.07
CA ASN A 230 12.70 19.61 14.18
C ASN A 230 11.55 20.28 13.41
N ARG A 231 10.31 19.99 13.82
CA ARG A 231 9.09 20.70 13.43
C ARG A 231 8.91 21.99 14.24
#